data_AF-A0A414NVE3-F1
#
_entry.id   AF-A0A414NVE3-F1
#
_cell.length_a   1.000
_cell.length_b   1.000
_cell.length_c   1.000
_cell.angle_alpha   90.00
_cell.angle_beta   90.00
_cell.angle_gamma   90.00
#
_symmetry.space_group_name_H-M   'P 1'
#
loop_
_entity.id
_entity.type
_entity.pdbx_description
1 polymer ?
#
loop_
_entity_poly.entity_id
_entity_poly.type
_entity_poly.pdbx_seq_one_letter_code
_entity_poly.pdbx_strand_id
1 'polypeptide(L)'
;MNRLENLLKRNGINESKVKDIFYKEIMNEVFILCFNALKNENKKEKLKDSLRKSQNRYAENIVYKNFISQVTPLDLNDEDYSYIITLLKASLNRLEQRVSLSDEERREILGNQNNQCVFCGKKITNLHDDCHIDHIIPFYYTGDELTDNYQALCSSCNEEKGSKVSFLTQLIAKGKLHLLKQK
;
A
#
# COMPACT_ATOMS: atom_id res chain seq x y z
N MET A 1 -21.36 -15.41 17.29
CA MET A 1 -20.41 -14.39 16.79
C MET A 1 -19.25 -14.29 17.76
N ASN A 2 -18.02 -14.34 17.23
CA ASN A 2 -16.84 -14.06 18.04
C ASN A 2 -16.78 -12.57 18.45
N ARG A 3 -15.87 -12.20 19.36
CA ARG A 3 -15.76 -10.82 19.89
C ARG A 3 -15.57 -9.78 18.78
N LEU A 4 -14.80 -10.10 17.74
CA LEU A 4 -14.53 -9.22 16.62
C LEU A 4 -15.79 -9.03 15.76
N GLU A 5 -16.44 -10.11 15.33
CA GLU A 5 -17.68 -10.06 14.54
C GLU A 5 -18.76 -9.19 15.23
N ASN A 6 -18.92 -9.36 16.54
CA ASN A 6 -19.85 -8.55 17.33
C ASN A 6 -19.49 -7.06 17.31
N LEU A 7 -18.19 -6.72 17.42
CA LEU A 7 -17.72 -5.33 17.33
C LEU A 7 -17.99 -4.75 15.94
N LEU A 8 -17.66 -5.49 14.88
CA LEU A 8 -17.87 -5.04 13.51
C LEU A 8 -19.34 -4.79 13.23
N LYS A 9 -20.21 -5.75 13.58
CA LYS A 9 -21.66 -5.65 13.39
C LYS A 9 -22.26 -4.44 14.11
N ARG A 10 -21.92 -4.23 15.39
CA ARG A 10 -22.43 -3.10 16.18
C ARG A 10 -22.04 -1.73 15.64
N ASN A 11 -20.97 -1.66 14.84
CA ASN A 11 -20.47 -0.41 14.24
C ASN A 11 -20.77 -0.31 12.73
N GLY A 12 -21.57 -1.22 12.17
CA GLY A 12 -21.90 -1.24 10.74
C GLY A 12 -20.69 -1.43 9.83
N ILE A 13 -19.65 -2.11 10.32
CA ILE A 13 -18.43 -2.40 9.57
C ILE A 13 -18.63 -3.67 8.74
N ASN A 14 -18.32 -3.59 7.45
CA ASN A 14 -18.31 -4.74 6.56
C ASN A 14 -17.10 -5.63 6.88
N GLU A 15 -17.38 -6.85 7.36
CA GLU A 15 -16.36 -7.84 7.69
C GLU A 15 -15.50 -8.24 6.47
N SER A 16 -16.08 -8.37 5.29
CA SER A 16 -15.33 -8.66 4.05
C SER A 16 -14.30 -7.58 3.78
N LYS A 17 -14.69 -6.30 3.88
CA LYS A 17 -13.76 -5.18 3.67
C LYS A 17 -12.63 -5.17 4.70
N VAL A 18 -12.92 -5.53 5.95
CA VAL A 18 -11.88 -5.68 6.98
C VAL A 18 -10.91 -6.79 6.59
N LYS A 19 -11.39 -7.95 6.13
CA LYS A 19 -10.54 -9.04 5.64
C LYS A 19 -9.69 -8.61 4.45
N ASP A 20 -10.28 -7.93 3.47
CA ASP A 20 -9.58 -7.49 2.26
C ASP A 20 -8.47 -6.48 2.58
N ILE A 21 -8.75 -5.49 3.44
CA ILE A 21 -7.76 -4.50 3.84
C ILE A 21 -6.68 -5.15 4.71
N PHE A 22 -7.07 -6.01 5.66
CA PHE A 22 -6.11 -6.69 6.52
C PHE A 22 -5.16 -7.60 5.71
N TYR A 23 -5.69 -8.33 4.74
CA TYR A 23 -4.89 -9.12 3.81
C TYR A 23 -3.91 -8.24 3.03
N LYS A 24 -4.35 -7.10 2.48
CA LYS A 24 -3.46 -6.13 1.82
C LYS A 24 -2.38 -5.60 2.76
N GLU A 25 -2.72 -5.30 4.01
CA GLU A 25 -1.74 -4.87 5.02
C GLU A 25 -0.70 -5.97 5.30
N ILE A 26 -1.11 -7.24 5.40
CA ILE A 26 -0.15 -8.36 5.54
C ILE A 26 0.79 -8.41 4.33
N MET A 27 0.27 -8.31 3.11
CA MET A 27 1.10 -8.31 1.91
C MET A 27 2.09 -7.12 1.87
N ASN A 28 1.64 -5.95 2.31
CA ASN A 28 2.50 -4.78 2.46
C ASN A 28 3.62 -5.04 3.48
N GLU A 29 3.32 -5.63 4.64
CA GLU A 29 4.33 -5.97 5.63
C GLU A 29 5.33 -7.00 5.09
N VAL A 30 4.90 -8.00 4.31
CA VAL A 30 5.83 -8.92 3.63
C VAL A 30 6.76 -8.17 2.67
N PHE A 31 6.21 -7.22 1.91
CA PHE A 31 7.03 -6.34 1.08
C PHE A 31 8.02 -5.50 1.93
N ILE A 32 7.60 -4.96 3.08
CA ILE A 32 8.49 -4.22 3.99
C ILE A 32 9.63 -5.09 4.53
N LEU A 33 9.35 -6.37 4.86
CA LEU A 33 10.40 -7.31 5.24
C LEU A 33 11.41 -7.51 4.10
N CYS A 34 10.93 -7.67 2.87
CA CYS A 34 11.77 -7.82 1.68
C CYS A 34 12.60 -6.55 1.44
N PHE A 35 11.97 -5.39 1.51
CA PHE A 35 12.61 -4.08 1.39
C PHE A 35 13.74 -3.89 2.40
N ASN A 36 13.48 -4.21 3.68
CA ASN A 36 14.49 -4.11 4.72
C ASN A 36 15.62 -5.13 4.53
N ALA A 37 15.33 -6.34 4.03
CA ALA A 37 16.35 -7.31 3.68
C ALA A 37 17.30 -6.82 2.58
N LEU A 38 16.81 -5.99 1.64
CA LEU A 38 17.60 -5.34 0.59
C LEU A 38 18.46 -4.17 1.07
N LYS A 39 18.33 -3.71 2.32
CA LYS A 39 19.29 -2.77 2.91
C LYS A 39 20.66 -3.41 3.16
N ASN A 40 20.73 -4.74 3.16
CA ASN A 40 22.01 -5.46 3.16
C ASN A 40 22.57 -5.48 1.74
N GLU A 41 23.67 -4.76 1.51
CA GLU A 41 24.29 -4.62 0.18
C GLU A 41 24.67 -5.97 -0.45
N ASN A 42 25.14 -6.94 0.33
CA ASN A 42 25.45 -8.27 -0.20
C ASN A 42 24.20 -9.01 -0.70
N LYS A 43 23.08 -8.91 0.02
CA LYS A 43 21.80 -9.51 -0.44
C LYS A 43 21.27 -8.80 -1.68
N LYS A 44 21.36 -7.47 -1.69
CA LYS A 44 20.92 -6.63 -2.81
C LYS A 44 21.71 -6.92 -4.09
N GLU A 45 23.04 -7.00 -4.01
CA GLU A 45 23.86 -7.27 -5.18
C GLU A 45 23.64 -8.69 -5.70
N LYS A 46 23.53 -9.68 -4.81
CA LYS A 46 23.17 -11.06 -5.22
C LYS A 46 21.84 -11.12 -5.97
N LEU A 47 20.82 -10.42 -5.48
CA LEU A 47 19.53 -10.33 -6.17
C LEU A 47 19.70 -9.69 -7.55
N LYS A 48 20.38 -8.53 -7.63
CA LYS A 48 20.62 -7.82 -8.90
C LYS A 48 21.39 -8.66 -9.91
N ASP A 49 22.40 -9.40 -9.47
CA ASP A 49 23.17 -10.29 -10.35
C ASP A 49 22.34 -11.45 -10.89
N SER A 50 21.48 -12.05 -10.06
CA SER A 50 20.53 -13.06 -10.52
C SER A 50 19.51 -12.50 -11.51
N LEU A 51 19.04 -11.26 -11.29
CA LEU A 51 18.13 -10.58 -12.21
C LEU A 51 18.82 -10.27 -13.55
N ARG A 52 20.05 -9.76 -13.56
CA ARG A 52 20.84 -9.49 -14.78
C ARG A 52 21.04 -10.74 -15.66
N LYS A 53 21.08 -11.93 -15.05
CA LYS A 53 21.22 -13.22 -15.75
C LYS A 53 19.90 -13.79 -16.25
N SER A 54 18.77 -13.20 -15.87
CA SER A 54 17.44 -13.67 -16.27
C SER A 54 17.17 -13.33 -17.73
N GLN A 55 16.78 -14.33 -18.53
CA GLN A 55 16.60 -14.18 -19.98
C GLN A 55 15.24 -13.63 -20.38
N ASN A 56 14.25 -13.70 -19.49
CA ASN A 56 12.88 -13.26 -19.72
C ASN A 56 12.15 -13.00 -18.39
N ARG A 57 10.93 -12.45 -18.48
CA ARG A 57 10.09 -12.12 -17.32
C ARG A 57 9.76 -13.31 -16.44
N TYR A 58 9.64 -14.52 -17.00
CA TYR A 58 9.36 -15.71 -16.21
C TYR A 58 10.56 -16.08 -15.31
N ALA A 59 11.78 -16.05 -15.86
CA ALA A 59 13.01 -16.25 -15.10
C ALA A 59 13.20 -15.18 -14.01
N GLU A 60 12.93 -13.91 -14.32
CA GLU A 60 12.96 -12.85 -13.31
C GLU A 60 11.99 -13.13 -12.15
N ASN A 61 10.75 -13.53 -12.47
CA ASN A 61 9.75 -13.83 -11.44
C ASN A 61 10.21 -14.97 -10.53
N ILE A 62 10.87 -16.01 -11.06
CA ILE A 62 11.46 -17.09 -10.24
C ILE A 62 12.52 -16.52 -9.29
N VAL A 63 13.40 -15.64 -9.77
CA VAL A 63 14.43 -15.01 -8.93
C VAL A 63 13.79 -14.23 -7.77
N TYR A 64 12.76 -13.43 -8.04
CA TYR A 64 12.06 -12.72 -6.98
C TYR A 64 11.33 -13.66 -6.01
N LYS A 65 10.61 -14.69 -6.51
CA LYS A 65 9.93 -15.67 -5.65
C LYS A 65 10.91 -16.32 -4.68
N ASN A 66 12.05 -16.80 -5.19
CA ASN A 66 13.11 -17.39 -4.38
C ASN A 66 13.66 -16.43 -3.32
N PHE A 67 13.77 -15.14 -3.64
CA PHE A 67 14.17 -14.12 -2.67
C PHE A 67 13.10 -13.92 -1.59
N ILE A 68 11.83 -13.78 -1.98
CA ILE A 68 10.70 -13.58 -1.05
C ILE A 68 10.57 -14.78 -0.09
N SER A 69 10.68 -16.01 -0.58
CA SER A 69 10.61 -17.23 0.25
C SER A 69 11.77 -17.37 1.25
N GLN A 70 12.89 -16.66 1.04
CA GLN A 70 13.97 -16.58 2.03
C GLN A 70 13.69 -15.55 3.13
N VAL A 71 12.74 -14.65 2.91
CA VAL A 71 12.40 -13.54 3.82
C VAL A 71 11.20 -13.87 4.69
N THR A 72 10.20 -14.57 4.16
CA THR A 72 8.98 -14.93 4.88
C THR A 72 8.71 -16.44 4.82
N PRO A 73 8.28 -17.06 5.93
CA PRO A 73 7.87 -18.46 5.95
C PRO A 73 6.40 -18.66 5.52
N LEU A 74 5.68 -17.59 5.18
CA LEU A 74 4.29 -17.69 4.74
C LEU A 74 4.19 -18.49 3.44
N ASP A 75 3.17 -19.34 3.36
CA ASP A 75 2.78 -19.97 2.11
C ASP A 75 2.04 -18.96 1.25
N LEU A 76 2.66 -18.57 0.13
CA LEU A 76 2.18 -17.52 -0.78
C LEU A 76 1.79 -18.14 -2.11
N ASN A 77 0.64 -17.74 -2.64
CA ASN A 77 0.19 -18.13 -3.96
C ASN A 77 0.78 -17.20 -5.05
N ASP A 78 0.47 -17.48 -6.32
CA ASP A 78 0.99 -16.72 -7.44
C ASP A 78 0.55 -15.25 -7.47
N GLU A 79 -0.65 -14.93 -6.97
CA GLU A 79 -1.17 -13.57 -6.87
C GLU A 79 -0.43 -12.78 -5.80
N ASP A 80 -0.20 -13.38 -4.62
CA ASP A 80 0.60 -12.81 -3.53
C ASP A 80 2.00 -12.43 -4.04
N TYR A 81 2.67 -13.38 -4.71
CA TYR A 81 3.99 -13.16 -5.29
C TYR A 81 3.94 -12.05 -6.34
N SER A 82 2.97 -12.08 -7.25
CA SER A 82 2.83 -11.05 -8.29
C SER A 82 2.71 -9.65 -7.70
N TYR A 83 1.93 -9.51 -6.62
CA TYR A 83 1.77 -8.25 -5.91
C TYR A 83 3.09 -7.78 -5.29
N ILE A 84 3.75 -8.64 -4.49
CA ILE A 84 5.02 -8.28 -3.82
C ILE A 84 6.13 -7.99 -4.84
N ILE A 85 6.21 -8.76 -5.93
CA ILE A 85 7.15 -8.54 -7.03
C ILE A 85 6.95 -7.16 -7.66
N THR A 86 5.70 -6.75 -7.86
CA THR A 86 5.38 -5.42 -8.40
C THR A 86 5.93 -4.32 -7.50
N LEU A 87 5.72 -4.43 -6.18
CA LEU A 87 6.26 -3.48 -5.20
C LEU A 87 7.80 -3.50 -5.14
N LEU A 88 8.43 -4.68 -5.24
CA LEU A 88 9.89 -4.80 -5.26
C LEU A 88 10.51 -4.20 -6.52
N LYS A 89 9.89 -4.42 -7.70
CA LYS A 89 10.33 -3.80 -8.95
C LYS A 89 10.27 -2.27 -8.85
N ALA A 90 9.15 -1.73 -8.39
CA ALA A 90 9.01 -0.30 -8.10
C ALA A 90 10.08 0.18 -7.12
N SER A 91 10.31 -0.53 -6.03
CA SER A 91 11.34 -0.18 -5.04
C SER A 91 12.76 -0.17 -5.59
N LEU A 92 13.09 -1.05 -6.54
CA LEU A 92 14.43 -1.14 -7.12
C LEU A 92 14.66 -0.08 -8.21
N ASN A 93 13.59 0.38 -8.86
CA ASN A 93 13.62 1.38 -9.93
C ASN A 93 13.37 2.81 -9.45
N ARG A 94 12.90 2.98 -8.20
CA ARG A 94 12.50 4.28 -7.67
C ARG A 94 13.57 5.36 -7.81
N LEU A 95 13.10 6.56 -8.09
CA LEU A 95 13.87 7.79 -7.98
C LEU A 95 13.66 8.43 -6.61
N GLU A 96 14.68 9.16 -6.13
CA GLU A 96 14.61 9.87 -4.86
C GLU A 96 13.85 11.21 -4.99
N GLN A 97 13.65 11.70 -6.21
CA GLN A 97 12.90 12.93 -6.48
C GLN A 97 11.43 12.61 -6.73
N ARG A 98 10.55 13.37 -6.04
CA ARG A 98 9.10 13.31 -6.24
C ARG A 98 8.70 14.00 -7.54
N VAL A 99 7.80 13.37 -8.28
CA VAL A 99 7.07 13.99 -9.39
C VAL A 99 5.94 14.85 -8.80
N SER A 100 5.82 16.08 -9.27
CA SER A 100 4.71 16.95 -8.89
C SER A 100 3.47 16.58 -9.70
N LEU A 101 2.37 16.30 -9.01
CA LEU A 101 1.06 16.14 -9.64
C LEU A 101 0.50 17.51 -10.01
N SER A 102 -0.04 17.61 -11.23
CA SER A 102 -0.85 18.73 -11.69
C SER A 102 -2.18 18.80 -10.93
N ASP A 103 -2.81 19.97 -10.96
CA ASP A 103 -4.14 20.12 -10.36
C ASP A 103 -5.19 19.22 -11.04
N GLU A 104 -5.03 18.90 -12.32
CA GLU A 104 -5.91 17.98 -13.04
C GLU A 104 -5.82 16.57 -12.45
N GLU A 105 -4.62 16.01 -12.31
CA GLU A 105 -4.39 14.70 -11.69
C GLU A 105 -4.89 14.67 -10.23
N ARG A 106 -4.63 15.74 -9.46
CA ARG A 106 -5.13 15.85 -8.08
C ARG A 106 -6.66 15.84 -8.03
N ARG A 107 -7.34 16.53 -8.96
CA ARG A 107 -8.81 16.53 -9.06
C ARG A 107 -9.34 15.17 -9.49
N GLU A 108 -8.66 14.48 -10.40
CA GLU A 108 -9.04 13.14 -10.84
C GLU A 108 -9.00 12.15 -9.66
N ILE A 109 -7.90 12.11 -8.91
CA ILE A 109 -7.75 11.25 -7.72
C ILE A 109 -8.84 11.55 -6.70
N LEU A 110 -9.10 12.83 -6.42
CA LEU A 110 -10.13 13.24 -5.48
C LEU A 110 -11.55 12.90 -6.00
N GLY A 111 -11.79 13.09 -7.30
CA GLY A 111 -13.05 12.77 -7.98
C GLY A 111 -13.38 11.28 -7.93
N ASN A 112 -12.39 10.43 -8.16
CA ASN A 112 -12.50 8.97 -8.02
C ASN A 112 -12.91 8.53 -6.60
N GLN A 113 -12.62 9.38 -5.59
CA GLN A 113 -13.04 9.20 -4.20
C GLN A 113 -14.33 9.97 -3.83
N ASN A 114 -15.14 10.38 -4.80
CA ASN A 114 -16.38 11.15 -4.59
C ASN A 114 -16.15 12.47 -3.82
N ASN A 115 -14.99 13.10 -4.00
CA ASN A 115 -14.58 14.30 -3.28
C ASN A 115 -14.56 14.14 -1.75
N GLN A 116 -14.20 12.95 -1.27
CA GLN A 116 -14.13 12.62 0.15
C GLN A 116 -12.77 12.04 0.53
N CYS A 117 -12.34 12.34 1.75
CA CYS A 117 -11.21 11.65 2.36
C CYS A 117 -11.53 10.16 2.47
N VAL A 118 -10.64 9.31 1.94
CA VAL A 118 -10.87 7.87 1.89
C VAL A 118 -11.04 7.30 3.31
N PHE A 119 -10.27 7.75 4.30
CA PHE A 119 -10.33 7.20 5.66
C PHE A 119 -11.60 7.58 6.44
N CYS A 120 -11.90 8.87 6.54
CA CYS A 120 -12.97 9.36 7.42
C CYS A 120 -14.25 9.77 6.68
N GLY A 121 -14.23 9.88 5.35
CA GLY A 121 -15.36 10.32 4.55
C GLY A 121 -15.63 11.83 4.61
N LYS A 122 -14.75 12.63 5.25
CA LYS A 122 -14.87 14.10 5.27
C LYS A 122 -14.88 14.59 3.81
N LYS A 123 -15.89 15.37 3.43
CA LYS A 123 -15.93 16.05 2.14
C LYS A 123 -14.77 17.03 2.04
N ILE A 124 -14.03 16.96 0.95
CA ILE A 124 -12.95 17.86 0.62
C ILE A 124 -13.51 18.85 -0.39
N THR A 125 -13.61 20.12 0.02
CA THR A 125 -14.18 21.20 -0.80
C THR A 125 -13.13 22.10 -1.42
N ASN A 126 -11.90 22.05 -0.92
CA ASN A 126 -10.77 22.84 -1.41
C ASN A 126 -9.57 21.92 -1.68
N LEU A 127 -9.07 21.94 -2.92
CA LEU A 127 -7.97 21.08 -3.39
C LEU A 127 -6.61 21.43 -2.79
N HIS A 128 -6.40 22.66 -2.35
CA HIS A 128 -5.12 23.16 -1.86
C HIS A 128 -5.04 23.18 -0.34
N ASP A 129 -6.17 23.47 0.34
CA ASP A 129 -6.18 23.63 1.80
C ASP A 129 -6.60 22.36 2.56
N ASP A 130 -7.55 21.61 2.01
CA ASP A 130 -8.16 20.45 2.67
C ASP A 130 -7.72 19.10 2.09
N CYS A 131 -7.12 19.10 0.89
CA CYS A 131 -6.77 17.89 0.15
C CYS A 131 -5.27 17.60 0.17
N HIS A 132 -4.91 16.47 0.75
CA HIS A 132 -3.56 15.90 0.68
C HIS A 132 -3.61 14.67 -0.21
N ILE A 133 -2.96 14.75 -1.38
CA ILE A 133 -2.73 13.56 -2.19
C ILE A 133 -1.51 12.85 -1.61
N ASP A 134 -1.76 11.68 -1.03
CA ASP A 134 -0.78 10.89 -0.30
C ASP A 134 -0.59 9.53 -0.96
N HIS A 135 0.57 8.93 -0.77
CA HIS A 135 0.86 7.61 -1.31
C HIS A 135 0.26 6.51 -0.44
N ILE A 136 -0.38 5.51 -1.03
CA ILE A 136 -0.90 4.33 -0.31
C ILE A 136 0.27 3.55 0.30
N ILE A 137 1.22 3.15 -0.54
CA ILE A 137 2.56 2.69 -0.17
C ILE A 137 3.47 3.93 -0.12
N PRO A 138 4.03 4.30 1.05
CA PRO A 138 4.81 5.52 1.20
C PRO A 138 5.91 5.68 0.16
N PHE A 139 6.08 6.90 -0.35
CA PHE A 139 7.14 7.28 -1.32
C PHE A 139 8.52 6.72 -0.97
N TYR A 140 8.87 6.69 0.32
CA TYR A 140 10.15 6.14 0.81
C TYR A 140 10.41 4.69 0.33
N TYR A 141 9.38 3.91 0.05
CA TYR A 141 9.53 2.51 -0.38
C TYR A 141 9.60 2.37 -1.91
N THR A 142 8.71 3.05 -2.64
CA THR A 142 8.50 2.78 -4.08
C THR A 142 8.73 3.98 -4.99
N GLY A 143 9.03 5.17 -4.45
CA GLY A 143 8.99 6.41 -5.23
C GLY A 143 7.62 6.61 -5.87
N ASP A 144 7.61 7.15 -7.09
CA ASP A 144 6.41 7.37 -7.91
C ASP A 144 6.24 6.31 -9.02
N GLU A 145 6.88 5.13 -8.90
CA GLU A 145 6.86 4.06 -9.91
C GLU A 145 5.51 3.31 -10.04
N LEU A 146 4.58 3.55 -9.11
CA LEU A 146 3.28 2.87 -9.06
C LEU A 146 2.16 3.79 -9.55
N THR A 147 1.41 3.35 -10.57
CA THR A 147 0.33 4.13 -11.22
C THR A 147 -0.86 4.42 -10.31
N ASP A 148 -1.26 3.46 -9.47
CA ASP A 148 -2.46 3.55 -8.63
C ASP A 148 -2.12 3.64 -7.14
N ASN A 149 -1.05 4.36 -6.83
CA ASN A 149 -0.53 4.46 -5.47
C ASN A 149 -0.90 5.78 -4.78
N TYR A 150 -1.86 6.54 -5.31
CA TYR A 150 -2.31 7.78 -4.70
C TYR A 150 -3.71 7.66 -4.08
N GLN A 151 -3.92 8.38 -3.00
CA GLN A 151 -5.22 8.53 -2.34
C GLN A 151 -5.39 9.96 -1.82
N ALA A 152 -6.62 10.48 -1.81
CA ALA A 152 -6.91 11.78 -1.21
C ALA A 152 -7.28 11.63 0.28
N LEU A 153 -6.57 12.36 1.13
CA LEU A 153 -6.77 12.41 2.57
C LEU A 153 -7.04 13.85 3.01
N CYS A 154 -7.84 14.02 4.07
CA CYS A 154 -7.87 15.30 4.78
C CYS A 154 -6.62 15.46 5.65
N SER A 155 -6.26 16.69 6.03
CA SER A 155 -5.04 16.99 6.79
C SER A 155 -4.85 16.09 8.02
N SER A 156 -5.90 15.90 8.83
CA SER A 156 -5.81 15.07 10.03
C SER A 156 -5.61 13.57 9.73
N CYS A 157 -6.16 13.05 8.63
CA CYS A 157 -5.93 11.65 8.26
C CYS A 157 -4.56 11.44 7.63
N ASN A 158 -4.08 12.42 6.85
CA ASN A 158 -2.75 12.42 6.26
C ASN A 158 -1.65 12.42 7.33
N GLU A 159 -1.72 13.36 8.28
CA GLU A 159 -0.77 13.46 9.39
C GLU A 159 -0.73 12.18 10.24
N GLU A 160 -1.89 11.60 10.52
CA GLU A 160 -1.97 10.38 11.33
C GLU A 160 -1.42 9.14 10.62
N LYS A 161 -1.63 9.03 9.30
CA LYS A 161 -1.09 7.92 8.50
C LYS A 161 0.43 7.98 8.51
N GLY A 162 0.99 9.14 8.20
CA GLY A 162 2.43 9.31 8.00
C GLY A 162 2.98 8.25 7.03
N SER A 163 4.05 7.57 7.42
CA SER A 163 4.73 6.54 6.63
C SER A 163 4.29 5.10 6.93
N LYS A 164 3.12 4.90 7.56
CA LYS A 164 2.61 3.56 7.87
C LYS A 164 2.02 2.90 6.62
N VAL A 165 2.31 1.62 6.45
CA VAL A 165 1.67 0.74 5.43
C VAL A 165 0.48 -0.06 5.98
N SER A 166 0.35 -0.07 7.31
CA SER A 166 -0.71 -0.76 8.06
C SER A 166 -1.36 0.23 9.04
N PHE A 167 -2.66 0.44 8.90
CA PHE A 167 -3.42 1.46 9.63
C PHE A 167 -4.85 1.04 10.02
N LEU A 168 -5.34 -0.13 9.59
CA LEU A 168 -6.71 -0.63 9.80
C LEU A 168 -7.15 -0.61 11.26
N THR A 169 -6.30 -1.10 12.17
CA THR A 169 -6.63 -1.13 13.61
C THR A 169 -6.81 0.28 14.18
N GLN A 170 -6.00 1.24 13.73
CA GLN A 170 -6.11 2.65 14.13
C GLN A 170 -7.36 3.30 13.54
N LEU A 171 -7.72 2.98 12.29
CA LEU A 171 -8.97 3.43 11.67
C LEU A 171 -10.20 2.96 12.46
N ILE A 172 -10.26 1.67 12.78
CA ILE A 172 -11.36 1.07 13.53
C ILE A 172 -11.44 1.68 14.93
N ALA A 173 -10.32 1.75 15.66
CA ALA A 173 -10.28 2.29 17.02
C ALA A 173 -10.74 3.74 17.11
N LYS A 174 -10.47 4.55 16.07
CA LYS A 174 -10.87 5.96 15.99
C LYS A 174 -12.25 6.19 15.35
N GLY A 175 -12.95 5.13 14.95
CA GLY A 175 -14.24 5.25 14.26
C GLY A 175 -14.16 5.87 12.86
N LYS A 176 -12.97 5.87 12.22
CA LYS A 176 -12.77 6.30 10.83
C LYS A 176 -13.17 5.16 9.89
N LEU A 177 -14.48 4.92 9.82
CA LEU A 177 -15.05 3.71 9.22
C LEU A 177 -15.54 3.90 7.77
N HIS A 178 -15.25 5.04 7.11
CA HIS A 178 -15.85 5.35 5.81
C HIS A 178 -15.53 4.28 4.75
N LEU A 179 -14.26 3.90 4.63
CA LEU A 179 -13.82 2.78 3.78
C LEU A 179 -14.47 1.46 4.15
N LEU A 180 -14.76 1.26 5.44
CA LEU A 180 -15.18 -0.01 6.02
C LEU A 180 -16.70 -0.20 6.02
N LYS A 181 -17.49 0.86 5.78
CA LYS A 181 -18.94 0.78 5.71
C LYS A 181 -19.39 0.27 4.33
N GLN A 182 -20.46 -0.52 4.29
CA GLN A 182 -21.11 -0.94 3.04
C GLN A 182 -21.62 0.30 2.30
N LYS A 183 -21.46 0.34 0.97
CA LYS A 183 -22.39 1.12 0.14
C LYS A 183 -23.67 0.31 0.02
#